data_AF-A0A6G0X3W9-F1
#
_entry.id   AF-A0A6G0X3W9-F1
#
_cell.length_a   1.000
_cell.length_b   1.000
_cell.length_c   1.000
_cell.angle_alpha   90.00
_cell.angle_beta   90.00
_cell.angle_gamma   90.00
#
_symmetry.space_group_name_H-M   'P 1'
#
loop_
_entity.id
_entity.type
_entity.pdbx_description
1 polymer ?
#
loop_
_entity_poly.entity_id
_entity_poly.type
_entity_poly.pdbx_seq_one_letter_code
_entity_poly.pdbx_strand_id
1 'polypeptide(L)'
;MDTSAPSSMNDDSEVPNGPNQSYRMVTQFILKETESGRDNKGHVFATQVFDGPSISSIKDKLWMFAVAHLQPLAMYTGLPKQWTIQTAPPSIDQFNKFIVFKLNKHIIPNEDKLKQRLVKNQNETFTVLIYKWGINIRSASDLLELKKACVDPISVVRAGAAHEAEQQEIVQQLQHEKWDEHYEAYEATWRMWASIIHSKRAQYNVANEIIRPPPAKLIHLFTPTASGVHHHIETLRANKNMGLDVVLSCLEQHKGWKSS
;
A
#
# COMPACT_ATOMS: atom_id res chain seq x y z
N MET A 1 -68.26 -12.86 23.24
CA MET A 1 -67.77 -11.55 22.80
C MET A 1 -66.26 -11.62 22.86
N ASP A 2 -65.67 -12.18 21.81
CA ASP A 2 -64.21 -12.29 21.65
C ASP A 2 -63.64 -10.95 21.25
N THR A 3 -62.59 -10.52 21.95
CA THR A 3 -61.86 -9.29 21.65
C THR A 3 -60.48 -9.69 21.14
N SER A 4 -60.37 -9.89 19.82
CA SER A 4 -59.10 -10.13 19.14
C SER A 4 -58.50 -8.79 18.69
N ALA A 5 -57.31 -8.48 19.19
CA ALA A 5 -56.48 -7.35 18.77
C ALA A 5 -55.97 -7.55 17.33
N PRO A 6 -55.80 -6.48 16.52
CA PRO A 6 -55.17 -6.61 15.22
C PRO A 6 -53.64 -6.58 15.36
N SER A 7 -53.01 -7.68 14.94
CA SER A 7 -51.56 -7.79 14.75
C SER A 7 -51.08 -6.77 13.71
N SER A 8 -50.19 -5.88 14.15
CA SER A 8 -49.34 -5.06 13.28
C SER A 8 -48.37 -5.97 12.53
N MET A 9 -48.67 -6.24 11.26
CA MET A 9 -47.74 -6.87 10.33
C MET A 9 -46.50 -5.97 10.16
N ASN A 10 -45.34 -6.48 10.56
CA ASN A 10 -44.05 -5.93 10.17
C ASN A 10 -43.91 -6.09 8.66
N ASP A 11 -43.90 -4.96 7.95
CA ASP A 11 -43.50 -4.88 6.55
C ASP A 11 -41.96 -4.89 6.48
N ASP A 12 -41.38 -6.06 6.73
CA ASP A 12 -40.03 -6.39 6.27
C ASP A 12 -40.13 -6.73 4.78
N SER A 13 -40.37 -5.72 3.94
CA SER A 13 -40.19 -5.87 2.51
C SER A 13 -38.70 -5.97 2.21
N GLU A 14 -38.20 -7.20 2.13
CA GLU A 14 -36.95 -7.55 1.45
C GLU A 14 -36.98 -6.93 0.04
N VAL A 15 -36.18 -5.88 -0.17
CA VAL A 15 -35.99 -5.29 -1.49
C VAL A 15 -35.22 -6.31 -2.34
N PRO A 16 -35.77 -6.80 -3.47
CA PRO A 16 -35.10 -7.80 -4.27
C PRO A 16 -33.88 -7.17 -4.95
N ASN A 17 -32.69 -7.69 -4.65
CA ASN A 17 -31.45 -7.37 -5.36
C ASN A 17 -31.58 -7.84 -6.82
N GLY A 18 -31.83 -6.93 -7.74
CA GLY A 18 -31.79 -7.20 -9.17
C GLY A 18 -30.34 -7.45 -9.65
N PRO A 19 -30.14 -8.26 -10.70
CA PRO A 19 -28.82 -8.72 -11.16
C PRO A 19 -27.90 -7.63 -11.78
N ASN A 20 -28.30 -6.36 -11.76
CA ASN A 20 -27.61 -5.24 -12.42
C ASN A 20 -27.28 -4.05 -11.49
N GLN A 21 -27.34 -4.23 -10.17
CA GLN A 21 -27.15 -3.10 -9.24
C GLN A 21 -25.67 -2.77 -9.04
N SER A 22 -25.18 -1.77 -9.76
CA SER A 22 -23.89 -1.13 -9.47
C SER A 22 -24.01 -0.20 -8.26
N TYR A 23 -23.07 -0.31 -7.32
CA TYR A 23 -22.91 0.62 -6.21
C TYR A 23 -22.12 1.83 -6.65
N ARG A 24 -22.56 3.01 -6.21
CA ARG A 24 -21.90 4.29 -6.41
C ARG A 24 -21.69 4.95 -5.06
N MET A 25 -20.47 5.40 -4.78
CA MET A 25 -20.11 6.12 -3.56
C MET A 25 -19.42 7.44 -3.92
N VAL A 26 -20.02 8.55 -3.50
CA VAL A 26 -19.35 9.86 -3.51
C VAL A 26 -18.60 10.00 -2.20
N THR A 27 -17.30 10.29 -2.24
CA THR A 27 -16.41 10.26 -1.07
C THR A 27 -15.58 11.51 -0.95
N GLN A 28 -15.41 11.98 0.28
CA GLN A 28 -14.40 12.95 0.67
C GLN A 28 -13.44 12.26 1.65
N PHE A 29 -12.18 12.18 1.27
CA PHE A 29 -11.16 11.60 2.14
C PHE A 29 -10.58 12.63 3.09
N ILE A 30 -10.28 12.20 4.31
CA ILE A 30 -9.54 12.99 5.30
C ILE A 30 -8.42 12.13 5.86
N LEU A 31 -7.16 12.50 5.59
CA LEU A 31 -5.98 11.87 6.17
C LEU A 31 -5.69 12.45 7.57
N LYS A 32 -5.55 11.57 8.56
CA LYS A 32 -5.32 11.90 9.97
C LYS A 32 -4.07 11.19 10.49
N GLU A 33 -3.27 11.88 11.30
CA GLU A 33 -2.13 11.24 11.99
C GLU A 33 -2.56 10.50 13.28
N THR A 34 -3.71 10.88 13.85
CA THR A 34 -4.22 10.33 15.12
C THR A 34 -5.74 10.14 15.06
N GLU A 35 -6.28 9.14 15.77
CA GLU A 35 -7.70 8.83 15.82
C GLU A 35 -8.54 9.95 16.45
N SER A 36 -8.16 10.44 17.63
CA SER A 36 -8.88 11.52 18.34
C SER A 36 -8.68 12.92 17.75
N GLY A 37 -7.83 13.06 16.73
CA GLY A 37 -7.60 14.33 16.04
C GLY A 37 -8.91 14.87 15.48
N ARG A 38 -9.14 16.19 15.53
CA ARG A 38 -10.32 16.77 14.88
C ARG A 38 -10.22 16.62 13.37
N ASP A 39 -11.34 16.37 12.70
CA ASP A 39 -11.37 16.15 11.24
C ASP A 39 -10.83 17.35 10.46
N ASN A 40 -11.03 18.58 10.96
CA ASN A 40 -10.51 19.81 10.35
C ASN A 40 -8.98 20.00 10.49
N LYS A 41 -8.31 19.18 11.29
CA LYS A 41 -6.84 19.12 11.36
C LYS A 41 -6.26 18.08 10.40
N GLY A 42 -7.11 17.25 9.80
CA GLY A 42 -6.70 16.29 8.78
C GLY A 42 -6.50 16.96 7.43
N HIS A 43 -5.72 16.31 6.56
CA HIS A 43 -5.59 16.74 5.18
C HIS A 43 -6.80 16.23 4.38
N VAL A 44 -7.58 17.17 3.85
CA VAL A 44 -8.80 16.87 3.09
C VAL A 44 -8.47 16.79 1.61
N PHE A 45 -8.89 15.70 0.96
CA PHE A 45 -8.72 15.52 -0.48
C PHE A 45 -9.95 15.99 -1.25
N ALA A 46 -9.78 16.22 -2.55
CA ALA A 46 -10.88 16.48 -3.46
C ALA A 46 -11.88 15.31 -3.45
N THR A 47 -13.16 15.65 -3.58
CA THR A 47 -14.25 14.67 -3.63
C THR A 47 -14.07 13.77 -4.85
N GLN A 48 -14.21 12.46 -4.64
CA GLN A 48 -14.06 11.43 -5.66
C GLN A 48 -15.27 10.50 -5.68
N VAL A 49 -15.57 9.95 -6.85
CA VAL A 49 -16.66 9.01 -7.06
C VAL A 49 -16.09 7.64 -7.34
N PHE A 50 -16.59 6.65 -6.62
CA PHE A 50 -16.23 5.25 -6.79
C PHE A 50 -17.47 4.47 -7.18
N ASP A 51 -17.40 3.78 -8.32
CA ASP A 51 -18.46 2.92 -8.83
C ASP A 51 -17.99 1.46 -8.88
N GLY A 52 -18.87 0.49 -8.66
CA GLY A 52 -18.50 -0.92 -8.74
C GLY A 52 -19.68 -1.88 -8.61
N PRO A 53 -19.54 -3.13 -9.06
CA PRO A 53 -20.61 -4.14 -9.00
C PRO A 53 -20.88 -4.64 -7.56
N SER A 54 -20.00 -4.35 -6.61
CA SER A 54 -20.10 -4.81 -5.23
C SER A 54 -19.44 -3.82 -4.25
N ILE A 55 -19.80 -3.92 -2.97
CA ILE A 55 -19.13 -3.16 -1.90
C ILE A 55 -17.65 -3.51 -1.81
N SER A 56 -17.30 -4.79 -2.01
CA SER A 56 -15.89 -5.22 -2.04
C SER A 56 -15.12 -4.50 -3.15
N SER A 57 -15.70 -4.37 -4.35
CA SER A 57 -15.08 -3.61 -5.45
C SER A 57 -14.89 -2.12 -5.10
N ILE A 58 -15.84 -1.52 -4.39
CA ILE A 58 -15.67 -0.15 -3.86
C ILE A 58 -14.50 -0.10 -2.87
N LYS A 59 -14.45 -1.04 -1.91
CA LYS A 59 -13.36 -1.11 -0.92
C LYS A 59 -11.98 -1.29 -1.56
N ASP A 60 -11.86 -2.12 -2.60
CA ASP A 60 -10.61 -2.31 -3.33
C ASP A 60 -10.14 -0.98 -3.95
N LYS A 61 -11.05 -0.23 -4.57
CA LYS A 61 -10.72 1.08 -5.15
C LYS A 61 -10.36 2.13 -4.10
N LEU A 62 -11.09 2.16 -2.98
CA LEU A 62 -10.76 3.03 -1.84
C LEU A 62 -9.39 2.68 -1.27
N TRP A 63 -9.07 1.38 -1.18
CA TRP A 63 -7.78 0.90 -0.69
C TRP A 63 -6.63 1.32 -1.61
N MET A 64 -6.78 1.17 -2.92
CA MET A 64 -5.78 1.62 -3.91
C MET A 64 -5.48 3.11 -3.78
N PHE A 65 -6.49 3.94 -3.47
CA PHE A 65 -6.28 5.36 -3.17
C PHE A 65 -5.54 5.56 -1.83
N ALA A 66 -6.00 4.89 -0.77
CA ALA A 66 -5.50 5.12 0.58
C ALA A 66 -4.06 4.65 0.78
N VAL A 67 -3.67 3.51 0.19
CA VAL A 67 -2.39 2.84 0.47
C VAL A 67 -1.16 3.72 0.22
N ALA A 68 -1.23 4.63 -0.76
CA ALA A 68 -0.15 5.58 -1.07
C ALA A 68 0.12 6.59 0.07
N HIS A 69 -0.80 6.74 1.00
CA HIS A 69 -0.72 7.67 2.13
C HIS A 69 -0.48 6.99 3.48
N LEU A 70 -0.47 5.66 3.51
CA LEU A 70 -0.31 4.89 4.73
C LEU A 70 1.17 4.76 5.11
N GLN A 71 1.39 4.52 6.38
CA GLN A 71 2.64 4.00 6.94
C GLN A 71 2.36 2.59 7.48
N PRO A 72 3.41 1.79 7.75
CA PRO A 72 3.18 0.47 8.30
C PRO A 72 2.48 0.57 9.66
N LEU A 73 1.64 -0.42 9.95
CA LEU A 73 0.69 -0.36 11.07
C LEU A 73 1.40 -0.22 12.41
N ALA A 74 1.03 0.80 13.18
CA ALA A 74 1.49 0.96 14.55
C ALA A 74 0.75 0.01 15.49
N MET A 75 1.52 -0.71 16.31
CA MET A 75 1.04 -1.65 17.31
C MET A 75 1.69 -1.29 18.65
N TYR A 76 1.06 -1.73 19.74
CA TYR A 76 1.69 -1.63 21.05
C TYR A 76 1.32 -2.84 21.90
N THR A 77 2.20 -3.17 22.84
CA THR A 77 1.97 -4.19 23.85
C THR A 77 2.16 -3.60 25.24
N GLY A 78 1.43 -4.15 26.21
CA GLY A 78 1.58 -3.80 27.63
C GLY A 78 1.16 -2.39 28.02
N LEU A 79 1.39 -2.10 29.30
CA LEU A 79 1.31 -0.78 29.93
C LEU A 79 2.56 -0.62 30.82
N PRO A 80 3.42 0.39 30.62
CA PRO A 80 3.35 1.44 29.59
C PRO A 80 3.45 0.89 28.17
N LYS A 81 2.90 1.63 27.19
CA LYS A 81 2.82 1.18 25.80
C LYS A 81 4.23 0.99 25.22
N GLN A 82 4.55 -0.23 24.82
CA GLN A 82 5.74 -0.52 24.04
C GLN A 82 5.36 -0.49 22.56
N TRP A 83 5.68 0.63 21.90
CA TRP A 83 5.33 0.84 20.49
C TRP A 83 6.20 0.00 19.56
N THR A 84 5.56 -0.60 18.57
CA THR A 84 6.20 -1.29 17.45
C THR A 84 5.49 -0.94 16.15
N ILE A 85 6.20 -1.12 15.04
CA ILE A 85 5.66 -0.94 13.70
C ILE A 85 5.69 -2.29 13.00
N GLN A 86 4.60 -2.66 12.34
CA GLN A 86 4.56 -3.87 11.53
C GLN A 86 5.56 -3.78 10.38
N THR A 87 6.43 -4.79 10.22
CA THR A 87 7.48 -4.79 9.18
C THR A 87 6.92 -4.96 7.77
N ALA A 88 5.83 -5.71 7.63
CA ALA A 88 5.18 -5.90 6.33
C ALA A 88 4.37 -4.65 5.93
N PRO A 89 4.37 -4.27 4.64
CA PRO A 89 3.53 -3.20 4.13
C PRO A 89 2.04 -3.41 4.46
N PRO A 90 1.24 -2.34 4.56
CA PRO A 90 -0.21 -2.47 4.75
C PRO A 90 -0.84 -3.34 3.66
N SER A 91 -1.61 -4.35 4.07
CA SER A 91 -2.43 -5.19 3.19
C SER A 91 -3.90 -4.78 3.28
N ILE A 92 -4.67 -5.05 2.22
CA ILE A 92 -6.12 -4.81 2.20
C ILE A 92 -6.88 -5.55 3.30
N ASP A 93 -6.36 -6.68 3.80
CA ASP A 93 -6.94 -7.39 4.96
C ASP A 93 -6.96 -6.52 6.22
N GLN A 94 -6.14 -5.48 6.25
CA GLN A 94 -6.02 -4.51 7.33
C GLN A 94 -6.88 -3.26 7.10
N PHE A 95 -7.76 -3.25 6.10
CA PHE A 95 -8.60 -2.11 5.72
C PHE A 95 -9.21 -1.40 6.94
N ASN A 96 -9.87 -2.16 7.82
CA ASN A 96 -10.57 -1.62 8.99
C ASN A 96 -9.62 -1.09 10.10
N LYS A 97 -8.32 -1.39 10.01
CA LYS A 97 -7.30 -0.84 10.92
C LYS A 97 -6.82 0.55 10.48
N PHE A 98 -7.09 0.93 9.23
CA PHE A 98 -6.64 2.19 8.65
C PHE A 98 -7.78 3.10 8.24
N ILE A 99 -8.91 2.54 7.84
CA ILE A 99 -10.00 3.27 7.18
C ILE A 99 -11.28 3.16 7.99
N VAL A 100 -11.91 4.31 8.23
CA VAL A 100 -13.21 4.40 8.91
C VAL A 100 -14.17 5.22 8.06
N PHE A 101 -15.39 4.71 7.90
CA PHE A 101 -16.44 5.40 7.18
C PHE A 101 -17.28 6.26 8.12
N LYS A 102 -17.63 7.45 7.65
CA LYS A 102 -18.58 8.35 8.27
C LYS A 102 -19.59 8.81 7.23
N LEU A 103 -20.83 8.96 7.67
CA LEU A 103 -21.85 9.70 6.93
C LEU A 103 -22.38 10.79 7.86
N ASN A 104 -22.30 12.03 7.40
CA ASN A 104 -22.52 13.21 8.25
C ASN A 104 -21.57 13.17 9.46
N LYS A 105 -22.11 13.00 10.67
CA LYS A 105 -21.32 12.92 11.93
C LYS A 105 -21.18 11.51 12.49
N HIS A 106 -21.82 10.51 11.88
CA HIS A 106 -21.90 9.16 12.44
C HIS A 106 -20.91 8.22 11.78
N ILE A 107 -20.15 7.50 12.61
CA ILE A 107 -19.30 6.39 12.17
C ILE A 107 -20.19 5.23 11.74
N ILE A 108 -19.84 4.61 10.61
CA ILE A 108 -20.49 3.42 10.11
C ILE A 108 -19.69 2.21 10.61
N PRO A 109 -20.28 1.33 11.46
CA PRO A 109 -19.50 0.38 12.25
C PRO A 109 -19.05 -0.86 11.49
N ASN A 110 -19.77 -1.25 10.43
CA ASN A 110 -19.51 -2.48 9.69
C ASN A 110 -19.98 -2.38 8.24
N GLU A 111 -19.62 -3.40 7.46
CA GLU A 111 -19.88 -3.46 6.02
C GLU A 111 -21.37 -3.57 5.69
N ASP A 112 -22.16 -4.28 6.49
CA ASP A 112 -23.62 -4.40 6.28
C ASP A 112 -24.31 -3.05 6.43
N LYS A 113 -23.94 -2.27 7.46
CA LYS A 113 -24.45 -0.91 7.65
C LYS A 113 -23.93 0.03 6.57
N LEU A 114 -22.70 -0.15 6.08
CA LEU A 114 -22.18 0.59 4.95
C LEU A 114 -23.01 0.33 3.69
N LYS A 115 -23.29 -0.94 3.39
CA LYS A 115 -24.12 -1.35 2.26
C LYS A 115 -25.52 -0.75 2.33
N GLN A 116 -26.19 -0.87 3.49
CA GLN A 116 -27.51 -0.29 3.73
C GLN A 116 -27.52 1.23 3.52
N ARG A 117 -26.51 1.94 4.07
CA ARG A 117 -26.39 3.39 3.91
C ARG A 117 -26.06 3.80 2.49
N LEU A 118 -25.22 3.05 1.79
CA LEU A 118 -24.85 3.36 0.41
C LEU A 118 -26.04 3.29 -0.53
N VAL A 119 -26.89 2.26 -0.38
CA VAL A 119 -28.12 2.11 -1.18
C VAL A 119 -29.13 3.20 -0.84
N LYS A 120 -29.26 3.57 0.44
CA LYS A 120 -30.20 4.59 0.90
C LYS A 120 -29.77 6.02 0.57
N ASN A 121 -28.47 6.30 0.56
CA ASN A 121 -27.89 7.64 0.49
C ASN A 121 -27.01 7.81 -0.76
N GLN A 122 -27.48 7.37 -1.93
CA GLN A 122 -26.70 7.32 -3.19
C GLN A 122 -26.11 8.67 -3.64
N ASN A 123 -26.74 9.78 -3.23
CA ASN A 123 -26.33 11.14 -3.61
C ASN A 123 -25.62 11.89 -2.48
N GLU A 124 -25.44 11.27 -1.31
CA GLU A 124 -24.71 11.90 -0.20
C GLU A 124 -23.22 11.63 -0.29
N THR A 125 -22.42 12.57 0.23
CA THR A 125 -20.98 12.41 0.30
C THR A 125 -20.60 11.70 1.60
N PHE A 126 -20.01 10.53 1.46
CA PHE A 126 -19.40 9.79 2.57
C PHE A 126 -18.06 10.43 2.93
N THR A 127 -17.81 10.62 4.21
CA THR A 127 -16.49 10.99 4.72
C THR A 127 -15.72 9.71 4.99
N VAL A 128 -14.55 9.56 4.37
CA VAL A 128 -13.66 8.41 4.58
C VAL A 128 -12.42 8.89 5.33
N LEU A 129 -12.30 8.49 6.60
CA LEU A 129 -11.14 8.81 7.42
C LEU A 129 -10.04 7.80 7.13
N ILE A 130 -8.86 8.29 6.77
CA ILE A 130 -7.65 7.49 6.57
C ILE A 130 -6.69 7.82 7.72
N TYR A 131 -6.31 6.81 8.51
CA TYR A 131 -5.36 6.97 9.62
C TYR A 131 -3.97 6.54 9.18
N LYS A 132 -3.04 7.48 9.06
CA LYS A 132 -1.69 7.24 8.50
C LYS A 132 -0.95 6.03 9.12
N TRP A 133 -1.01 5.89 10.44
CA TRP A 133 -0.35 4.80 11.20
C TRP A 133 -1.33 3.73 11.69
N GLY A 134 -2.59 3.81 11.26
CA GLY A 134 -3.70 3.03 11.77
C GLY A 134 -4.38 3.62 13.02
N ILE A 135 -5.51 3.01 13.40
CA ILE A 135 -6.43 3.47 14.46
C ILE A 135 -5.85 3.39 15.88
N ASN A 136 -4.73 2.69 16.09
CA ASN A 136 -4.15 2.50 17.41
C ASN A 136 -3.50 3.77 17.99
N ILE A 137 -3.11 4.71 17.13
CA ILE A 137 -2.59 6.01 17.53
C ILE A 137 -3.76 6.91 17.89
N ARG A 138 -4.15 6.91 19.17
CA ARG A 138 -5.33 7.63 19.62
C ARG A 138 -5.03 9.11 19.78
N SER A 139 -3.91 9.46 20.38
CA SER A 139 -3.58 10.84 20.75
C SER A 139 -2.29 11.36 20.11
N ALA A 140 -2.06 12.66 20.23
CA ALA A 140 -0.78 13.26 19.85
C ALA A 140 0.39 12.75 20.72
N SER A 141 0.12 12.35 21.98
CA SER A 141 1.13 11.73 22.85
C SER A 141 1.55 10.36 22.32
N ASP A 142 0.57 9.53 21.93
CA ASP A 142 0.82 8.21 21.34
C ASP A 142 1.68 8.33 20.09
N LEU A 143 1.39 9.32 19.24
CA LEU A 143 2.16 9.59 18.04
C LEU A 143 3.60 10.03 18.35
N LEU A 144 3.78 10.86 19.37
CA LEU A 144 5.11 11.31 19.79
C LEU A 144 5.93 10.15 20.37
N GLU A 145 5.31 9.29 21.18
CA GLU A 145 5.95 8.10 21.74
C GLU A 145 6.31 7.10 20.63
N LEU A 146 5.40 6.83 19.68
CA LEU A 146 5.69 6.02 18.51
C LEU A 146 6.88 6.59 17.74
N LYS A 147 6.88 7.90 17.47
CA LYS A 147 7.97 8.54 16.73
C LYS A 147 9.30 8.34 17.45
N LYS A 148 9.36 8.64 18.74
CA LYS A 148 10.58 8.44 19.54
C LYS A 148 11.04 6.98 19.60
N ALA A 149 10.11 6.03 19.63
CA ALA A 149 10.43 4.61 19.77
C ALA A 149 10.81 3.93 18.44
N CYS A 150 10.21 4.36 17.32
CA CYS A 150 10.25 3.60 16.07
C CYS A 150 10.60 4.41 14.82
N VAL A 151 10.57 5.75 14.87
CA VAL A 151 10.72 6.61 13.67
C VAL A 151 11.92 7.55 13.79
N ASP A 152 12.14 8.12 14.97
CA ASP A 152 13.26 8.98 15.28
C ASP A 152 14.49 8.10 15.58
N PRO A 153 15.67 8.40 15.00
CA PRO A 153 16.89 7.64 15.28
C PRO A 153 17.29 7.82 16.75
N ILE A 154 17.23 6.73 17.51
CA ILE A 154 17.68 6.67 18.91
C ILE A 154 19.20 6.95 18.96
N SER A 155 19.54 8.07 19.59
CA SER A 155 20.84 8.50 20.14
C SER A 155 22.15 8.11 19.40
N VAL A 156 22.77 9.17 18.87
CA VAL A 156 24.00 9.35 18.08
C VAL A 156 25.28 8.58 18.52
N VAL A 157 25.34 7.87 19.65
CA VAL A 157 26.62 7.27 20.12
C VAL A 157 26.65 5.74 20.04
N ARG A 158 25.51 5.06 20.07
CA ARG A 158 25.45 3.58 20.01
C ARG A 158 24.92 3.05 18.68
N ALA A 159 24.20 3.89 17.94
CA ALA A 159 23.63 3.58 16.63
C ALA A 159 24.58 3.87 15.45
N GLY A 160 25.67 4.60 15.62
CA GLY A 160 26.66 4.79 14.55
C GLY A 160 27.20 3.44 14.05
N ALA A 161 27.65 2.59 14.98
CA ALA A 161 28.15 1.26 14.66
C ALA A 161 27.05 0.31 14.16
N ALA A 162 25.82 0.40 14.67
CA ALA A 162 24.72 -0.47 14.24
C ALA A 162 24.14 -0.06 12.88
N HIS A 163 23.99 1.25 12.63
CA HIS A 163 23.58 1.79 11.33
C HIS A 163 24.66 1.58 10.27
N GLU A 164 25.94 1.76 10.64
CA GLU A 164 27.06 1.42 9.77
C GLU A 164 27.10 -0.08 9.49
N ALA A 165 26.88 -0.95 10.48
CA ALA A 165 26.79 -2.39 10.27
C ALA A 165 25.63 -2.79 9.35
N GLU A 166 24.42 -2.25 9.56
CA GLU A 166 23.26 -2.52 8.70
C GLU A 166 23.44 -1.93 7.28
N GLN A 167 24.00 -0.72 7.17
CA GLN A 167 24.31 -0.13 5.86
C GLN A 167 25.39 -0.93 5.15
N GLN A 168 26.39 -1.43 5.89
CA GLN A 168 27.46 -2.27 5.36
C GLN A 168 26.97 -3.65 4.95
N GLU A 169 25.99 -4.21 5.65
CA GLU A 169 25.30 -5.44 5.23
C GLU A 169 24.58 -5.24 3.89
N ILE A 170 23.84 -4.12 3.73
CA ILE A 170 23.19 -3.81 2.44
C ILE A 170 24.23 -3.57 1.34
N VAL A 171 25.36 -2.92 1.65
CA VAL A 171 26.47 -2.77 0.69
C VAL A 171 27.04 -4.12 0.29
N GLN A 172 27.24 -5.05 1.24
CA GLN A 172 27.71 -6.40 0.93
C GLN A 172 26.74 -7.17 0.04
N GLN A 173 25.43 -7.10 0.32
CA GLN A 173 24.40 -7.74 -0.53
C GLN A 173 24.34 -7.11 -1.93
N LEU A 174 24.42 -5.78 -2.02
CA LEU A 174 24.45 -5.09 -3.31
C LEU A 174 25.70 -5.44 -4.12
N GLN A 175 26.86 -5.32 -3.50
CA GLN A 175 28.14 -5.49 -4.17
C GLN A 175 28.41 -6.98 -4.41
N HIS A 176 28.61 -7.78 -3.36
CA HIS A 176 29.12 -9.14 -3.50
C HIS A 176 28.09 -10.18 -3.89
N GLU A 177 26.82 -10.00 -3.51
CA GLU A 177 25.79 -11.02 -3.80
C GLU A 177 25.06 -10.78 -5.11
N LYS A 178 24.97 -9.52 -5.59
CA LYS A 178 24.09 -9.18 -6.71
C LYS A 178 24.71 -8.47 -7.89
N TRP A 179 25.61 -7.51 -7.68
CA TRP A 179 25.98 -6.57 -8.75
C TRP A 179 27.48 -6.45 -9.07
N ASP A 180 28.39 -7.08 -8.32
CA ASP A 180 29.85 -7.05 -8.57
C ASP A 180 30.19 -7.47 -10.00
N GLU A 181 29.47 -8.47 -10.52
CA GLU A 181 29.70 -8.99 -11.87
C GLU A 181 29.22 -8.04 -12.99
N HIS A 182 28.41 -7.03 -12.65
CA HIS A 182 27.76 -6.14 -13.62
C HIS A 182 28.27 -4.71 -13.57
N TYR A 183 28.63 -4.22 -12.39
CA TYR A 183 29.00 -2.83 -12.16
C TYR A 183 30.22 -2.71 -11.26
N GLU A 184 31.14 -1.84 -11.67
CA GLU A 184 32.29 -1.39 -10.90
C GLU A 184 32.07 0.06 -10.45
N ALA A 185 32.26 0.34 -9.17
CA ALA A 185 32.16 1.69 -8.62
C ALA A 185 32.95 1.83 -7.33
N TYR A 186 33.24 3.06 -6.93
CA TYR A 186 33.82 3.38 -5.64
C TYR A 186 32.88 2.94 -4.49
N GLU A 187 33.47 2.55 -3.35
CA GLU A 187 32.74 2.17 -2.13
C GLU A 187 31.71 3.23 -1.69
N ALA A 188 32.06 4.52 -1.84
CA ALA A 188 31.15 5.62 -1.55
C ALA A 188 29.86 5.57 -2.40
N THR A 189 29.96 5.13 -3.66
CA THR A 189 28.81 4.99 -4.56
C THR A 189 27.88 3.87 -4.11
N TRP A 190 28.44 2.74 -3.69
CA TRP A 190 27.66 1.64 -3.11
C TRP A 190 26.99 2.05 -1.80
N ARG A 191 27.68 2.80 -0.93
CA ARG A 191 27.11 3.35 0.30
C ARG A 191 25.98 4.35 0.04
N MET A 192 26.09 5.18 -1.01
CA MET A 192 25.01 6.08 -1.42
C MET A 192 23.77 5.29 -1.85
N TRP A 193 23.95 4.21 -2.60
CA TRP A 193 22.83 3.35 -2.98
C TRP A 193 22.20 2.65 -1.77
N ALA A 194 23.02 2.05 -0.90
CA ALA A 194 22.55 1.42 0.33
C ALA A 194 21.78 2.41 1.23
N SER A 195 22.24 3.66 1.34
CA SER A 195 21.54 4.72 2.07
C SER A 195 20.17 5.05 1.48
N ILE A 196 20.04 5.08 0.15
CA ILE A 196 18.75 5.27 -0.53
C ILE A 196 17.80 4.11 -0.21
N ILE A 197 18.28 2.86 -0.23
CA ILE A 197 17.46 1.68 0.11
C ILE A 197 17.04 1.76 1.58
N HIS A 198 17.98 2.05 2.47
CA HIS A 198 17.74 2.19 3.90
C HIS A 198 16.71 3.29 4.21
N SER A 199 16.77 4.43 3.51
CA SER A 199 15.79 5.52 3.67
C SER A 199 14.36 5.15 3.21
N LYS A 200 14.25 4.15 2.33
CA LYS A 200 12.97 3.66 1.79
C LYS A 200 12.41 2.44 2.53
N ARG A 201 13.10 1.95 3.58
CA ARG A 201 12.74 0.74 4.35
C ARG A 201 11.31 0.76 4.92
N ALA A 202 10.77 1.94 5.23
CA ALA A 202 9.40 2.10 5.71
C ALA A 202 8.32 1.93 4.61
N GLN A 203 8.73 1.95 3.32
CA GLN A 203 7.82 1.96 2.17
C GLN A 203 7.88 0.67 1.34
N TYR A 204 9.00 -0.07 1.37
CA TYR A 204 9.23 -1.25 0.53
C TYR A 204 10.01 -2.35 1.25
N ASN A 205 9.89 -3.61 0.77
CA ASN A 205 10.74 -4.71 1.18
C ASN A 205 12.17 -4.51 0.63
N VAL A 206 13.17 -4.42 1.52
CA VAL A 206 14.59 -4.23 1.19
C VAL A 206 15.09 -5.26 0.17
N ALA A 207 14.65 -6.52 0.26
CA ALA A 207 15.05 -7.58 -0.67
C ALA A 207 14.66 -7.26 -2.13
N ASN A 208 13.51 -6.62 -2.35
CA ASN A 208 13.07 -6.24 -3.69
C ASN A 208 13.88 -5.08 -4.26
N GLU A 209 14.39 -4.19 -3.40
CA GLU A 209 15.21 -3.05 -3.82
C GLU A 209 16.60 -3.49 -4.27
N ILE A 210 17.18 -4.51 -3.63
CA ILE A 210 18.51 -5.05 -3.96
C ILE A 210 18.53 -5.70 -5.34
N ILE A 211 17.42 -6.31 -5.77
CA ILE A 211 17.30 -6.96 -7.08
C ILE A 211 17.19 -5.95 -8.24
N ARG A 212 16.86 -4.68 -7.96
CA ARG A 212 16.71 -3.66 -8.99
C ARG A 212 18.06 -3.06 -9.39
N PRO A 213 18.23 -2.61 -10.64
CA PRO A 213 19.45 -1.95 -11.07
C PRO A 213 19.70 -0.64 -10.32
N PRO A 214 20.90 -0.06 -10.40
CA PRO A 214 21.24 1.20 -9.76
C PRO A 214 20.19 2.29 -10.03
N PRO A 215 19.81 3.10 -9.03
CA PRO A 215 18.87 4.20 -9.21
C PRO A 215 19.35 5.12 -10.34
N ALA A 216 18.44 5.65 -11.16
CA ALA A 216 18.78 6.52 -12.29
C ALA A 216 19.65 7.73 -11.90
N LYS A 217 19.53 8.21 -10.66
CA LYS A 217 20.36 9.30 -10.13
C LYS A 217 21.79 8.89 -9.84
N LEU A 218 22.07 7.60 -9.59
CA LEU A 218 23.40 7.09 -9.29
C LEU A 218 24.04 6.32 -10.45
N ILE A 219 23.26 5.90 -11.45
CA ILE A 219 23.74 5.04 -12.54
C ILE A 219 24.98 5.58 -13.27
N HIS A 220 25.11 6.89 -13.38
CA HIS A 220 26.26 7.56 -14.00
C HIS A 220 27.58 7.43 -13.21
N LEU A 221 27.51 6.98 -11.96
CA LEU A 221 28.65 6.74 -11.08
C LEU A 221 29.11 5.28 -11.09
N PHE A 222 28.41 4.41 -11.82
CA PHE A 222 28.76 3.01 -12.01
C PHE A 222 29.33 2.79 -13.40
N THR A 223 30.43 2.04 -13.49
CA THR A 223 31.04 1.62 -14.74
C THR A 223 30.64 0.17 -15.00
N PRO A 224 30.07 -0.18 -16.16
CA PRO A 224 29.80 -1.57 -16.49
C PRO A 224 31.10 -2.37 -16.58
N THR A 225 31.17 -3.52 -15.92
CA THR A 225 32.31 -4.44 -16.04
C THR A 225 32.32 -5.13 -17.42
N ALA A 226 33.46 -5.66 -17.86
CA ALA A 226 33.55 -6.39 -19.13
C ALA A 226 32.58 -7.57 -19.21
N SER A 227 32.35 -8.27 -18.09
CA SER A 227 31.33 -9.32 -17.93
C SER A 227 29.92 -8.74 -17.94
N GLY A 228 29.69 -7.59 -17.30
CA GLY A 228 28.41 -6.89 -17.31
C GLY A 228 27.97 -6.45 -18.70
N VAL A 229 28.91 -5.94 -19.51
CA VAL A 229 28.68 -5.62 -20.93
C VAL A 229 28.32 -6.89 -21.71
N HIS A 230 29.05 -7.99 -21.48
CA HIS A 230 28.75 -9.26 -22.13
C HIS A 230 27.35 -9.80 -21.74
N HIS A 231 27.00 -9.76 -20.46
CA HIS A 231 25.68 -10.19 -19.97
C HIS A 231 24.54 -9.29 -20.47
N HIS A 232 24.78 -7.98 -20.59
CA HIS A 232 23.83 -7.06 -21.18
C HIS A 232 23.58 -7.37 -22.66
N ILE A 233 24.65 -7.64 -23.42
CA ILE A 233 24.55 -8.05 -24.83
C ILE A 233 23.82 -9.40 -24.94
N GLU A 234 24.11 -10.38 -24.09
CA GLU A 234 23.41 -11.68 -24.06
C GLU A 234 21.92 -11.52 -23.71
N THR A 235 21.58 -10.66 -22.76
CA THR A 235 20.17 -10.35 -22.42
C THR A 235 19.45 -9.71 -23.60
N LEU A 236 20.09 -8.77 -24.30
CA LEU A 236 19.54 -8.17 -25.52
C LEU A 236 19.36 -9.21 -26.64
N ARG A 237 20.31 -10.14 -26.79
CA ARG A 237 20.22 -11.26 -27.75
C ARG A 237 19.05 -12.18 -27.40
N ALA A 238 18.93 -12.58 -26.14
CA ALA A 238 17.83 -13.42 -25.66
C ALA A 238 16.47 -12.74 -25.85
N ASN A 239 16.35 -11.46 -25.52
CA ASN A 239 15.11 -10.69 -25.70
C ASN A 239 14.73 -10.55 -27.18
N LYS A 240 15.72 -10.30 -28.06
CA LYS A 240 15.51 -10.27 -29.51
C LYS A 240 15.00 -11.63 -30.01
N ASN A 241 15.59 -12.73 -29.54
CA ASN A 241 15.20 -14.07 -29.94
C ASN A 241 13.80 -14.42 -29.44
N MET A 242 13.44 -14.08 -28.19
CA MET A 242 12.07 -14.25 -27.69
C MET A 242 11.05 -13.46 -28.51
N GLY A 243 11.36 -12.21 -28.88
CA GLY A 243 10.50 -11.42 -29.75
C GLY A 243 10.30 -12.06 -31.12
N LEU A 244 11.36 -12.67 -31.67
CA LEU A 244 11.31 -13.40 -32.93
C LEU A 244 10.47 -14.69 -32.81
N ASP A 245 10.64 -15.45 -31.73
CA ASP A 245 9.90 -16.68 -31.46
C ASP A 245 8.40 -16.42 -31.28
N VAL A 246 8.03 -15.33 -30.60
CA VAL A 246 6.63 -14.92 -30.47
C VAL A 246 6.04 -14.62 -31.85
N VAL A 247 6.77 -13.89 -32.70
CA VAL A 247 6.31 -13.58 -34.07
C VAL A 247 6.19 -14.85 -34.92
N LEU A 248 7.17 -15.75 -34.85
CA LEU A 248 7.14 -17.03 -35.57
C LEU A 248 5.97 -17.90 -35.10
N SER A 249 5.73 -17.99 -33.79
CA SER A 249 4.61 -18.74 -33.22
C SER A 249 3.26 -18.16 -33.67
N CYS A 250 3.11 -16.83 -33.68
CA CYS A 250 1.90 -16.17 -34.20
C CYS A 250 1.70 -16.43 -35.71
N LEU A 251 2.79 -16.46 -36.50
CA LEU A 251 2.72 -16.75 -37.93
C LEU A 251 2.36 -18.22 -38.21
N GLU A 252 2.86 -19.16 -37.41
CA GLU A 252 2.50 -20.58 -37.49
C GLU A 252 1.03 -20.82 -37.14
N GLN A 253 0.52 -20.19 -36.06
CA GLN A 253 -0.89 -20.23 -35.70
C GLN A 253 -1.79 -19.67 -36.82
N HIS A 254 -1.39 -18.56 -37.44
CA HIS A 254 -2.15 -17.96 -38.53
C HIS A 254 -2.12 -18.81 -39.82
N LYS A 255 -1.04 -19.55 -40.09
CA LYS A 255 -1.00 -20.50 -41.21
C LYS A 255 -1.86 -21.74 -40.96
N GLY A 256 -1.87 -22.26 -39.73
CA GLY A 256 -2.73 -23.38 -39.33
C GLY A 256 -4.23 -23.08 -39.49
N TRP A 257 -4.64 -21.84 -39.22
CA TRP A 257 -6.02 -21.37 -39.43
C TRP A 257 -6.44 -21.26 -40.91
N LYS A 258 -5.50 -21.13 -41.84
CA LYS A 258 -5.81 -21.06 -43.29
C LYS A 258 -5.81 -22.42 -43.98
N SER A 259 -5.39 -23.48 -43.28
CA SER A 259 -5.34 -24.85 -43.81
C SER A 259 -6.41 -25.78 -43.22
N SER A 260 -7.41 -25.25 -42.52
CA SER A 260 -8.63 -25.93 -42.06
C SER A 260 -9.85 -25.30 -42.73
#